data_AF-G0QLP8-F1
#
_entry.id   AF-G0QLP8-F1
#
_cell.length_a   1.000
_cell.length_b   1.000
_cell.length_c   1.000
_cell.angle_alpha   90.00
_cell.angle_beta   90.00
_cell.angle_gamma   90.00
#
_symmetry.space_group_name_H-M   'P 1'
#
loop_
_entity.id
_entity.type
_entity.pdbx_description
1 polymer ?
#
loop_
_entity_poly.entity_id
_entity_poly.type
_entity_poly.pdbx_seq_one_letter_code
_entity_poly.pdbx_strand_id
1 'polypeptide(L)'
;MGKFKKSIVSFFTLKKDNQSQYKNILAKYNNKNNLLFIVQNEYNNQGFSLCTWELKNEKLQMNNIIHEEQNQEIIFLENIEQSNLICQLICAEIKCIKIYNIQENKNPVLRNRIHIKEEIQNIKTNEIFNLICVILKTGFIIIINTEGQIVSQIKENNINFKCLCCFQNYLFTGTSLGSLFVYNISTSKLLNQIQISEFQQFKLIHKNHIKQIKNLSKYTIFILFFLKQIK
;
A
#
# COMPACT_ATOMS: atom_id res chain seq x y z
N MET A 1 -10.61 -25.93 -13.22
CA MET A 1 -9.45 -25.12 -12.81
C MET A 1 -9.63 -23.69 -13.29
N GLY A 2 -10.05 -22.78 -12.40
CA GLY A 2 -10.39 -21.40 -12.73
C GLY A 2 -9.15 -20.54 -12.97
N LYS A 3 -9.12 -19.81 -14.09
CA LYS A 3 -8.06 -18.84 -14.42
C LYS A 3 -8.27 -17.57 -13.59
N PHE A 4 -7.35 -17.24 -12.70
CA PHE A 4 -7.33 -15.95 -12.01
C PHE A 4 -7.10 -14.82 -13.03
N LYS A 5 -8.09 -13.95 -13.23
CA LYS A 5 -7.92 -12.68 -13.96
C LYS A 5 -7.06 -11.76 -13.10
N LYS A 6 -5.94 -11.31 -13.65
CA LYS A 6 -5.08 -10.27 -13.06
C LYS A 6 -5.89 -9.01 -12.82
N SER A 7 -5.97 -8.56 -11.58
CA SER A 7 -6.49 -7.24 -11.22
C SER A 7 -5.54 -6.17 -11.76
N ILE A 8 -6.01 -5.39 -12.73
CA ILE A 8 -5.34 -4.18 -13.21
C ILE A 8 -5.65 -3.08 -12.20
N VAL A 9 -4.63 -2.59 -11.51
CA VAL A 9 -4.73 -1.32 -10.76
C VAL A 9 -4.58 -0.21 -11.80
N SER A 10 -5.70 0.37 -12.20
CA SER A 10 -5.76 1.52 -13.09
C SER A 10 -5.71 2.80 -12.25
N PHE A 11 -4.71 3.65 -12.45
CA PHE A 11 -4.75 5.02 -11.98
C PHE A 11 -5.54 5.86 -12.99
N PHE A 12 -6.74 6.28 -12.64
CA PHE A 12 -7.45 7.30 -13.40
C PHE A 12 -7.19 8.65 -12.75
N THR A 13 -6.35 9.48 -13.38
CA THR A 13 -6.42 10.93 -13.17
C THR A 13 -7.62 11.43 -13.97
N LEU A 14 -8.71 11.77 -13.28
CA LEU A 14 -9.83 12.48 -13.89
C LEU A 14 -9.28 13.78 -14.51
N LYS A 15 -9.59 13.98 -15.81
CA LYS A 15 -9.31 15.24 -16.49
C LYS A 15 -10.00 16.36 -15.71
N LYS A 16 -9.29 17.48 -15.61
CA LYS A 16 -9.67 18.69 -14.91
C LYS A 16 -10.91 19.31 -15.58
N ASP A 17 -12.10 18.85 -15.21
CA ASP A 17 -13.27 19.70 -15.27
C ASP A 17 -13.03 20.84 -14.27
N ASN A 18 -13.26 22.08 -14.68
CA ASN A 18 -12.90 23.30 -13.94
C ASN A 18 -13.68 23.51 -12.61
N GLN A 19 -14.19 22.43 -12.00
CA GLN A 19 -14.87 22.39 -10.72
C GLN A 19 -14.54 21.11 -9.91
N SER A 20 -13.34 20.53 -10.07
CA SER A 20 -12.95 19.40 -9.21
C SER A 20 -12.86 19.85 -7.75
N GLN A 21 -13.80 19.43 -6.91
CA GLN A 21 -13.81 19.68 -5.46
C GLN A 21 -12.66 18.97 -4.73
N TYR A 22 -12.03 17.99 -5.38
CA TYR A 22 -11.02 17.12 -4.78
C TYR A 22 -9.61 17.38 -5.34
N LYS A 23 -8.63 17.44 -4.44
CA LYS A 23 -7.20 17.59 -4.73
C LYS A 23 -6.59 16.31 -5.31
N ASN A 24 -6.90 15.17 -4.70
CA ASN A 24 -6.54 13.85 -5.21
C ASN A 24 -7.51 12.78 -4.67
N ILE A 25 -7.42 11.60 -5.26
CA ILE A 25 -8.25 10.45 -4.91
C ILE A 25 -7.33 9.24 -4.72
N LEU A 26 -7.47 8.56 -3.60
CA LEU A 26 -6.82 7.29 -3.32
C LEU A 26 -7.87 6.19 -3.36
N ALA A 27 -7.50 5.04 -3.92
CA ALA A 27 -8.40 3.90 -4.01
C ALA A 27 -7.68 2.60 -3.64
N LYS A 28 -8.36 1.74 -2.88
CA LYS A 28 -7.85 0.43 -2.49
C LYS A 28 -8.96 -0.61 -2.61
N TYR A 29 -8.69 -1.66 -3.37
CA TYR A 29 -9.62 -2.78 -3.55
C TYR A 29 -9.28 -3.92 -2.59
N ASN A 30 -10.27 -4.38 -1.85
CA ASN A 30 -10.25 -5.58 -1.04
C ASN A 30 -10.95 -6.70 -1.83
N ASN A 31 -10.14 -7.66 -2.31
CA ASN A 31 -10.64 -8.77 -3.13
C ASN A 31 -11.55 -9.72 -2.32
N LYS A 32 -11.25 -9.92 -1.04
CA LYS A 32 -11.92 -10.93 -0.21
C LYS A 32 -13.37 -10.56 0.09
N ASN A 33 -13.60 -9.28 0.36
CA ASN A 33 -14.91 -8.74 0.71
C ASN A 33 -15.60 -8.05 -0.48
N ASN A 34 -14.96 -8.04 -1.66
CA ASN A 34 -15.40 -7.31 -2.86
C ASN A 34 -15.70 -5.82 -2.58
N LEU A 35 -14.84 -5.19 -1.77
CA LEU A 35 -14.99 -3.79 -1.37
C LEU A 35 -13.96 -2.90 -2.07
N LEU A 36 -14.38 -1.74 -2.52
CA LEU A 36 -13.53 -0.66 -2.98
C LEU A 36 -13.62 0.49 -1.99
N PHE A 37 -12.48 0.82 -1.39
CA PHE A 37 -12.32 1.99 -0.54
C PHE A 37 -11.83 3.15 -1.38
N ILE A 38 -12.46 4.30 -1.24
CA ILE A 38 -12.09 5.53 -1.94
C ILE A 38 -11.93 6.61 -0.90
N VAL A 39 -10.77 7.26 -0.88
CA VAL A 39 -10.54 8.48 -0.12
C VAL A 39 -10.41 9.63 -1.09
N GLN A 40 -11.18 10.69 -0.89
CA GLN A 40 -11.14 11.89 -1.71
C GLN A 40 -10.68 13.03 -0.82
N ASN A 41 -9.47 13.54 -1.04
CA ASN A 41 -8.97 14.68 -0.28
C ASN A 41 -9.51 15.97 -0.90
N GLU A 42 -10.12 16.82 -0.09
CA GLU A 42 -10.78 18.03 -0.55
C GLU A 42 -9.77 19.19 -0.69
N TYR A 43 -10.06 20.14 -1.58
CA TYR A 43 -9.26 21.36 -1.67
C TYR A 43 -9.46 22.24 -0.41
N ASN A 44 -8.54 23.19 -0.18
CA ASN A 44 -8.64 24.21 0.88
C ASN A 44 -8.67 23.67 2.33
N ASN A 45 -7.98 22.56 2.60
CA ASN A 45 -7.89 21.95 3.94
C ASN A 45 -9.26 21.62 4.56
N GLN A 46 -10.25 21.29 3.73
CA GLN A 46 -11.57 20.87 4.20
C GLN A 46 -11.59 19.44 4.74
N GLY A 47 -10.46 18.73 4.69
CA GLY A 47 -10.32 17.36 5.19
C GLY A 47 -10.40 16.35 4.06
N PHE A 48 -11.08 15.24 4.30
CA PHE A 48 -11.29 14.20 3.31
C PHE A 48 -12.64 13.50 3.49
N SER A 49 -13.15 12.92 2.41
CA SER A 49 -14.23 11.95 2.45
C SER A 49 -13.69 10.53 2.31
N LEU A 50 -14.25 9.59 3.05
CA LEU A 50 -14.01 8.15 2.92
C LEU A 50 -15.30 7.47 2.47
N CYS A 51 -15.26 6.90 1.26
CA CYS A 51 -16.36 6.16 0.66
C CYS A 51 -16.06 4.67 0.61
N THR A 52 -17.07 3.85 0.90
CA THR A 52 -17.02 2.40 0.73
C THR A 52 -17.99 1.98 -0.37
N TRP A 53 -17.48 1.21 -1.33
CA TRP A 53 -18.26 0.67 -2.45
C TRP A 53 -18.17 -0.85 -2.42
N GLU A 54 -19.26 -1.54 -2.75
CA GLU A 54 -19.29 -2.99 -2.92
C GLU A 54 -19.51 -3.33 -4.39
N LEU A 55 -18.75 -4.31 -4.89
CA LEU A 55 -19.02 -4.93 -6.18
C LEU A 55 -19.97 -6.11 -5.98
N LYS A 56 -21.26 -5.92 -6.27
CA LYS A 56 -22.30 -6.94 -6.15
C LYS A 56 -23.01 -7.12 -7.50
N ASN A 57 -23.08 -8.37 -7.98
CA ASN A 57 -23.70 -8.72 -9.27
C ASN A 57 -23.18 -7.85 -10.43
N GLU A 58 -21.85 -7.70 -10.51
CA GLU A 58 -21.16 -6.88 -11.52
C GLU A 58 -21.50 -5.38 -11.49
N LYS A 59 -22.17 -4.89 -10.44
CA LYS A 59 -22.50 -3.49 -10.22
C LYS A 59 -21.78 -2.97 -8.98
N LEU A 60 -21.24 -1.75 -9.09
CA LEU A 60 -20.71 -1.01 -7.96
C LEU A 60 -21.85 -0.29 -7.24
N GLN A 61 -21.98 -0.55 -5.93
CA GLN A 61 -22.96 0.10 -5.06
C GLN A 61 -22.21 0.82 -3.94
N MET A 62 -22.46 2.13 -3.79
CA MET A 62 -21.93 2.88 -2.66
C MET A 62 -22.70 2.50 -1.40
N ASN A 63 -22.00 2.12 -0.35
CA ASN A 63 -22.62 1.73 0.92
C ASN A 63 -22.63 2.89 1.91
N ASN A 64 -21.48 3.55 2.07
CA ASN A 64 -21.33 4.61 3.06
C ASN A 64 -20.32 5.67 2.59
N ILE A 65 -20.51 6.88 3.10
CA ILE A 65 -19.60 8.02 2.99
C ILE A 65 -19.46 8.66 4.37
N ILE A 66 -18.23 8.91 4.78
CA ILE A 66 -17.91 9.66 5.98
C ILE A 66 -17.11 10.88 5.58
N HIS A 67 -17.48 12.05 6.10
CA HIS A 67 -16.74 13.29 5.94
C HIS A 67 -15.98 13.59 7.23
N GLU A 68 -14.68 13.83 7.10
CA GLU A 68 -13.78 14.10 8.21
C GLU A 68 -13.19 15.50 8.03
N GLU A 69 -13.96 16.51 8.46
CA GLU A 69 -13.60 17.93 8.36
C GLU A 69 -12.33 18.26 9.16
N GLN A 70 -11.60 19.30 8.73
CA GLN A 70 -10.43 19.87 9.42
C GLN A 70 -9.23 18.92 9.61
N ASN A 71 -9.28 17.72 9.03
CA ASN A 71 -8.17 16.78 9.06
C ASN A 71 -7.15 17.04 7.96
N GLN A 72 -5.97 16.45 8.13
CA GLN A 72 -4.94 16.51 7.09
C GLN A 72 -5.30 15.58 5.92
N GLU A 73 -4.71 15.88 4.78
CA GLU A 73 -4.77 15.05 3.58
C GLU A 73 -4.27 13.63 3.87
N ILE A 74 -5.04 12.62 3.46
CA ILE A 74 -4.58 11.23 3.43
C ILE A 74 -3.63 11.06 2.24
N ILE A 75 -2.41 10.65 2.54
CA ILE A 75 -1.33 10.44 1.56
C ILE A 75 -1.28 8.98 1.12
N PHE A 76 -1.66 8.06 2.02
CA PHE A 76 -1.63 6.62 1.74
C PHE A 76 -2.88 5.91 2.25
N LEU A 77 -3.28 4.89 1.50
CA LEU A 77 -4.42 4.03 1.78
C LEU A 77 -4.01 2.56 1.65
N GLU A 78 -4.10 1.83 2.75
CA GLU A 78 -3.84 0.39 2.81
C GLU A 78 -4.94 -0.32 3.59
N ASN A 79 -4.99 -1.65 3.52
CA ASN A 79 -5.94 -2.44 4.29
C ASN A 79 -5.25 -3.66 4.91
N ILE A 80 -5.86 -4.17 5.99
CA ILE A 80 -5.50 -5.42 6.65
C ILE A 80 -6.77 -6.25 6.77
N GLU A 81 -6.73 -7.48 6.28
CA GLU A 81 -7.82 -8.43 6.43
C GLU A 81 -7.61 -9.24 7.72
N GLN A 82 -8.43 -9.00 8.75
CA GLN A 82 -8.34 -9.74 10.02
C GLN A 82 -9.17 -11.03 9.98
N SER A 83 -10.36 -10.98 9.38
CA SER A 83 -11.26 -12.11 9.24
C SER A 83 -12.10 -11.99 7.97
N ASN A 84 -13.07 -12.88 7.75
CA ASN A 84 -14.03 -12.73 6.65
C ASN A 84 -15.03 -11.58 6.90
N LEU A 85 -15.13 -11.10 8.14
CA LEU A 85 -16.16 -10.15 8.57
C LEU A 85 -15.58 -8.78 8.94
N ILE A 86 -14.28 -8.72 9.24
CA ILE A 86 -13.62 -7.50 9.70
C ILE A 86 -12.43 -7.21 8.79
N CYS A 87 -12.53 -6.08 8.08
CA CYS A 87 -11.42 -5.45 7.37
C CYS A 87 -11.01 -4.20 8.14
N GLN A 88 -9.71 -3.99 8.29
CA GLN A 88 -9.19 -2.72 8.80
C GLN A 88 -8.66 -1.89 7.64
N LEU A 89 -9.09 -0.65 7.56
CA LEU A 89 -8.59 0.34 6.62
C LEU A 89 -7.59 1.25 7.32
N ILE A 90 -6.42 1.38 6.72
CA ILE A 90 -5.31 2.17 7.21
C ILE A 90 -5.18 3.40 6.32
N CYS A 91 -5.52 4.56 6.88
CA CYS A 91 -5.37 5.86 6.21
C CYS A 91 -4.22 6.60 6.87
N ALA A 92 -3.19 6.98 6.11
CA ALA A 92 -2.05 7.71 6.65
C ALA A 92 -2.02 9.16 6.16
N GLU A 93 -1.96 10.09 7.10
CA GLU A 93 -1.65 11.51 6.93
C GLU A 93 -0.13 11.74 7.05
N ILE A 94 0.34 12.99 7.07
CA ILE A 94 1.78 13.31 7.17
C ILE A 94 2.40 12.69 8.43
N LYS A 95 1.75 12.80 9.59
CA LYS A 95 2.27 12.34 10.90
C LYS A 95 1.27 11.52 11.71
N CYS A 96 0.20 11.05 11.08
CA CYS A 96 -0.88 10.34 11.77
C CYS A 96 -1.32 9.14 10.93
N ILE A 97 -1.57 8.01 11.58
CA ILE A 97 -2.20 6.85 10.96
C ILE A 97 -3.55 6.64 11.63
N LYS A 98 -4.61 6.68 10.83
CA LYS A 98 -5.98 6.40 11.24
C LYS A 98 -6.33 4.96 10.85
N ILE A 99 -6.91 4.24 11.79
CA ILE A 99 -7.35 2.86 11.59
C ILE A 99 -8.86 2.82 11.70
N TYR A 100 -9.54 2.49 10.61
CA TYR A 100 -10.98 2.27 10.58
C TYR A 100 -11.25 0.77 10.57
N ASN A 101 -12.15 0.30 11.42
CA ASN A 101 -12.72 -1.04 11.28
C ASN A 101 -13.93 -0.97 10.35
N ILE A 102 -14.01 -1.90 9.42
CA ILE A 102 -15.14 -2.07 8.50
C ILE A 102 -15.72 -3.45 8.81
N GLN A 103 -16.89 -3.44 9.44
CA GLN A 103 -17.64 -4.62 9.87
C GLN A 103 -18.68 -5.02 8.81
N GLU A 104 -19.56 -5.97 9.13
CA GLU A 104 -20.59 -6.51 8.22
C GLU A 104 -21.49 -5.44 7.58
N ASN A 105 -21.80 -4.37 8.32
CA ASN A 105 -22.59 -3.25 7.81
C ASN A 105 -21.82 -2.33 6.84
N LYS A 106 -20.54 -2.62 6.56
CA LYS A 106 -19.65 -1.88 5.66
C LYS A 106 -19.46 -0.40 6.03
N ASN A 107 -19.81 -0.05 7.26
CA ASN A 107 -19.64 1.28 7.80
C ASN A 107 -18.24 1.38 8.41
N PRO A 108 -17.39 2.32 7.95
CA PRO A 108 -16.11 2.56 8.58
C PRO A 108 -16.32 3.14 9.99
N VAL A 109 -15.75 2.51 11.00
CA VAL A 109 -15.73 3.01 12.38
C VAL A 109 -14.29 3.28 12.76
N LEU A 110 -13.96 4.54 13.08
CA LEU A 110 -12.62 4.88 13.51
C LEU A 110 -12.30 4.18 14.84
N ARG A 111 -11.28 3.33 14.82
CA ARG A 111 -10.82 2.56 15.98
C ARG A 111 -9.65 3.24 16.69
N ASN A 112 -8.69 3.77 15.93
CA ASN A 112 -7.43 4.25 16.51
C ASN A 112 -6.81 5.39 15.69
N ARG A 113 -6.04 6.24 16.38
CA ARG A 113 -5.20 7.30 15.80
C ARG A 113 -3.80 7.15 16.37
N ILE A 114 -2.83 6.87 15.49
CA ILE A 114 -1.43 6.65 15.86
C ILE A 114 -0.63 7.86 15.40
N HIS A 115 -0.17 8.67 16.35
CA HIS A 115 0.66 9.84 16.06
C HIS A 115 2.13 9.43 15.98
N ILE A 116 2.78 9.80 14.87
CA ILE A 116 4.19 9.54 14.61
C ILE A 116 4.93 10.88 14.73
N LYS A 117 6.05 10.88 15.45
CA LYS A 117 6.85 12.11 15.68
C LYS A 117 7.41 12.69 14.37
N GLU A 118 7.68 11.82 13.43
CA GLU A 118 8.27 12.12 12.13
C GLU A 118 7.29 11.93 10.98
N GLU A 119 7.58 12.56 9.84
CA GLU A 119 6.74 12.47 8.65
C GLU A 119 6.83 11.10 7.97
N ILE A 120 5.68 10.58 7.56
CA ILE A 120 5.53 9.33 6.85
C ILE A 120 5.93 9.54 5.39
N GLN A 121 6.87 8.73 4.92
CA GLN A 121 7.31 8.70 3.53
C GLN A 121 6.68 7.56 2.73
N ASN A 122 6.39 6.43 3.38
CA ASN A 122 5.72 5.29 2.75
C ASN A 122 5.07 4.40 3.81
N ILE A 123 4.05 3.64 3.43
CA ILE A 123 3.38 2.67 4.30
C ILE A 123 3.04 1.40 3.52
N LYS A 124 3.20 0.26 4.18
CA LYS A 124 2.65 -1.03 3.73
C LYS A 124 2.15 -1.83 4.91
N THR A 125 1.11 -2.61 4.66
CA THR A 125 0.56 -3.51 5.65
C THR A 125 1.07 -4.93 5.43
N ASN A 126 1.17 -5.69 6.51
CA ASN A 126 1.39 -7.11 6.49
C ASN A 126 0.16 -7.80 7.08
N GLU A 127 -0.60 -8.49 6.23
CA GLU A 127 -1.85 -9.13 6.62
C GLU A 127 -1.63 -10.34 7.53
N ILE A 128 -0.53 -11.09 7.37
CA ILE A 128 -0.27 -12.30 8.16
C ILE A 128 -0.11 -11.97 9.64
N PHE A 129 0.64 -10.90 9.95
CA PHE A 129 0.95 -10.51 11.32
C PHE A 129 0.12 -9.32 11.81
N ASN A 130 -0.82 -8.82 10.99
CA ASN A 130 -1.58 -7.59 11.26
C ASN A 130 -0.66 -6.41 11.64
N LEU A 131 0.39 -6.20 10.85
CA LEU A 131 1.39 -5.15 11.09
C LEU A 131 1.29 -4.03 10.05
N ILE A 132 1.68 -2.84 10.47
CA ILE A 132 1.81 -1.64 9.67
C ILE A 132 3.31 -1.29 9.62
N CYS A 133 3.90 -1.40 8.45
CA CYS A 133 5.29 -1.03 8.18
C CYS A 133 5.31 0.38 7.60
N VAL A 134 6.09 1.27 8.21
CA VAL A 134 6.13 2.69 7.86
C VAL A 134 7.58 3.08 7.60
N ILE A 135 7.87 3.67 6.44
CA ILE A 135 9.12 4.40 6.21
C ILE A 135 8.90 5.84 6.64
N LEU A 136 9.78 6.35 7.49
CA LEU A 136 9.86 7.77 7.88
C LEU A 136 10.74 8.55 6.91
N LYS A 137 10.62 9.89 6.86
CA LYS A 137 11.44 10.74 5.97
C LYS A 137 12.96 10.64 6.23
N THR A 138 13.37 10.31 7.46
CA THR A 138 14.75 9.98 7.85
C THR A 138 15.27 8.74 7.14
N GLY A 139 14.38 7.91 6.58
CA GLY A 139 14.69 6.65 5.94
C GLY A 139 14.62 5.45 6.89
N PHE A 140 14.22 5.64 8.15
CA PHE A 140 14.02 4.52 9.09
C PHE A 140 12.70 3.81 8.80
N ILE A 141 12.67 2.52 9.11
CA ILE A 141 11.43 1.74 9.08
C ILE A 141 10.98 1.50 10.51
N ILE A 142 9.73 1.83 10.81
CA ILE A 142 9.06 1.40 12.04
C ILE A 142 7.98 0.38 11.69
N ILE A 143 7.86 -0.65 12.52
CA ILE A 143 6.84 -1.70 12.41
C ILE A 143 5.94 -1.55 13.62
N ILE A 144 4.66 -1.34 13.38
CA ILE A 144 3.65 -1.04 14.40
C ILE A 144 2.53 -2.08 14.29
N ASN A 145 1.96 -2.50 15.40
CA ASN A 145 0.72 -3.28 15.37
C ASN A 145 -0.51 -2.36 15.19
N THR A 146 -1.69 -2.95 15.00
CA THR A 146 -2.94 -2.20 14.82
C THR A 146 -3.44 -1.50 16.08
N GLU A 147 -2.81 -1.76 17.23
CA GLU A 147 -3.07 -1.07 18.50
C GLU A 147 -2.22 0.19 18.66
N GLY A 148 -1.24 0.42 17.77
CA GLY A 148 -0.35 1.57 17.81
C GLY A 148 0.96 1.34 18.56
N GLN A 149 1.23 0.12 19.01
CA GLN A 149 2.48 -0.23 19.66
C GLN A 149 3.56 -0.49 18.61
N ILE A 150 4.73 0.13 18.80
CA ILE A 150 5.91 -0.15 17.98
C ILE A 150 6.44 -1.54 18.36
N VAL A 151 6.35 -2.46 17.40
CA VAL A 151 6.84 -3.84 17.54
C VAL A 151 8.34 -3.90 17.27
N SER A 152 8.82 -3.15 16.28
CA SER A 152 10.22 -3.13 15.91
C SER A 152 10.60 -1.86 15.13
N GLN A 153 11.91 -1.62 15.04
CA GLN A 153 12.50 -0.56 14.23
C GLN A 153 13.70 -1.12 13.47
N ILE A 154 13.79 -0.78 12.18
CA ILE A 154 14.92 -1.14 11.32
C ILE A 154 15.60 0.16 10.89
N LYS A 155 16.87 0.27 11.26
CA LYS A 155 17.75 1.37 10.91
C LYS A 155 19.08 0.80 10.45
N GLU A 156 19.46 1.15 9.24
CA GLU A 156 20.75 0.81 8.67
C GLU A 156 21.59 2.08 8.53
N ASN A 157 22.89 1.97 8.80
CA ASN A 157 23.79 3.11 8.70
C ASN A 157 23.92 3.56 7.24
N ASN A 158 23.80 4.86 7.00
CA ASN A 158 23.94 5.49 5.67
C ASN A 158 22.95 4.97 4.60
N ILE A 159 21.86 4.33 5.00
CA ILE A 159 20.83 3.83 4.09
C ILE A 159 19.54 4.60 4.32
N ASN A 160 19.01 5.16 3.23
CA ASN A 160 17.72 5.85 3.22
C ASN A 160 16.72 5.05 2.39
N PHE A 161 15.84 4.32 3.09
CA PHE A 161 14.79 3.52 2.45
C PHE A 161 13.74 4.42 1.79
N LYS A 162 13.28 4.03 0.59
CA LYS A 162 12.32 4.79 -0.23
C LYS A 162 11.00 4.09 -0.46
N CYS A 163 11.00 2.77 -0.57
CA CYS A 163 9.80 1.99 -0.80
C CYS A 163 9.73 0.74 0.09
N LEU A 164 8.50 0.27 0.31
CA LEU A 164 8.19 -0.97 1.01
C LEU A 164 7.33 -1.88 0.15
N CYS A 165 7.50 -3.18 0.37
CA CYS A 165 6.53 -4.19 -0.03
C CYS A 165 6.55 -5.31 1.02
N CYS A 166 5.37 -5.79 1.39
CA CYS A 166 5.22 -6.92 2.31
C CYS A 166 4.72 -8.13 1.52
N PHE A 167 5.33 -9.28 1.74
CA PHE A 167 4.80 -10.55 1.23
C PHE A 167 5.09 -11.65 2.23
N GLN A 168 4.03 -12.29 2.73
CA GLN A 168 4.11 -13.32 3.76
C GLN A 168 4.91 -12.84 4.99
N ASN A 169 6.02 -13.48 5.32
CA ASN A 169 6.91 -13.13 6.42
C ASN A 169 8.10 -12.25 6.01
N TYR A 170 8.09 -11.73 4.79
CA TYR A 170 9.16 -10.91 4.24
C TYR A 170 8.73 -9.46 4.12
N LEU A 171 9.67 -8.59 4.49
CA LEU A 171 9.62 -7.16 4.24
C LEU A 171 10.71 -6.82 3.22
N PHE A 172 10.29 -6.35 2.05
CA PHE A 172 11.17 -5.86 1.01
C PHE A 172 11.23 -4.35 1.11
N THR A 173 12.43 -3.80 1.06
CA THR A 173 12.63 -2.35 0.99
C THR A 173 13.68 -1.98 -0.04
N GLY A 174 13.46 -0.86 -0.73
CA GLY A 174 14.35 -0.36 -1.76
C GLY A 174 14.87 1.04 -1.46
N THR A 175 16.08 1.33 -1.90
CA THR A 175 16.70 2.66 -1.81
C THR A 175 16.62 3.40 -3.15
N SER A 176 16.87 4.70 -3.15
CA SER A 176 16.98 5.49 -4.39
C SER A 176 18.15 5.08 -5.28
N LEU A 177 19.14 4.39 -4.72
CA LEU A 177 20.30 3.85 -5.44
C LEU A 177 20.02 2.47 -6.06
N GLY A 178 18.77 1.99 -5.99
CA GLY A 178 18.36 0.71 -6.57
C GLY A 178 18.76 -0.52 -5.74
N SER A 179 19.34 -0.34 -4.55
CA SER A 179 19.60 -1.48 -3.66
C SER A 179 18.28 -1.98 -3.06
N LEU A 180 18.15 -3.30 -2.97
CA LEU A 180 17.02 -3.98 -2.36
C LEU A 180 17.48 -4.74 -1.13
N PHE A 181 16.71 -4.63 -0.04
CA PHE A 181 16.96 -5.31 1.21
C PHE A 181 15.74 -6.17 1.55
N VAL A 182 16.00 -7.38 2.02
CA VAL A 182 14.97 -8.35 2.39
C VAL A 182 15.13 -8.66 3.86
N TYR A 183 14.12 -8.33 4.65
CA TYR A 183 14.07 -8.60 6.08
C TYR A 183 13.04 -9.68 6.38
N ASN A 184 13.30 -10.48 7.40
CA ASN A 184 12.26 -11.26 8.05
C ASN A 184 11.46 -10.32 8.94
N ILE A 185 10.17 -10.12 8.67
CA ILE A 185 9.37 -9.11 9.36
C ILE A 185 9.19 -9.40 10.86
N SER A 186 9.08 -10.68 11.24
CA SER A 186 8.87 -11.08 12.65
C SER A 186 10.09 -10.88 13.53
N THR A 187 11.30 -11.06 12.97
CA THR A 187 12.56 -10.95 13.72
C THR A 187 13.30 -9.66 13.42
N SER A 188 12.87 -8.91 12.39
CA SER A 188 13.54 -7.73 11.85
C SER A 188 15.00 -7.97 11.41
N LYS A 189 15.38 -9.24 11.22
CA LYS A 189 16.72 -9.60 10.77
C LYS A 189 16.83 -9.44 9.26
N LEU A 190 17.91 -8.81 8.81
CA LEU A 190 18.29 -8.78 7.41
C LEU A 190 18.58 -10.21 6.95
N LEU A 191 17.91 -10.64 5.89
CA LEU A 191 18.11 -11.95 5.27
C LEU A 191 19.01 -11.85 4.04
N ASN A 192 18.82 -10.79 3.24
CA ASN A 192 19.56 -10.61 2.01
C ASN A 192 19.63 -9.14 1.61
N GLN A 193 20.71 -8.77 0.93
CA GLN A 193 20.89 -7.48 0.28
C GLN A 193 21.28 -7.70 -1.17
N ILE A 194 20.54 -7.09 -2.08
CA ILE A 194 20.81 -7.12 -3.51
C ILE A 194 21.24 -5.72 -3.91
N GLN A 195 22.53 -5.57 -4.19
CA GLN A 195 23.06 -4.35 -4.79
C GLN A 195 22.90 -4.46 -6.31
N ILE A 196 22.10 -3.58 -6.90
CA ILE A 196 22.11 -3.42 -8.35
C ILE A 196 23.34 -2.55 -8.66
N SER A 197 24.51 -3.17 -8.71
CA SER A 197 25.73 -2.50 -9.18
C SER A 197 25.48 -1.98 -10.59
N GLU A 198 25.65 -0.67 -10.76
CA GLU A 198 25.69 0.10 -12.01
C GLU A 198 25.04 -0.59 -13.21
N PHE A 199 23.80 -0.23 -13.54
CA PHE A 199 23.19 -0.40 -14.88
C PHE A 199 23.95 -1.38 -15.79
N GLN A 200 24.02 -2.67 -15.42
CA GLN A 200 23.82 -3.68 -16.42
C GLN A 200 22.41 -3.37 -16.87
N GLN A 201 22.32 -2.52 -17.90
CA GLN A 201 21.20 -2.49 -18.78
C GLN A 201 20.93 -3.96 -19.02
N PHE A 202 19.94 -4.50 -18.34
CA PHE A 202 19.16 -5.60 -18.85
C PHE A 202 18.56 -5.02 -20.13
N LYS A 203 19.40 -4.93 -21.18
CA LYS A 203 19.07 -5.20 -22.56
C LYS A 203 18.43 -6.57 -22.46
N LEU A 204 17.16 -6.51 -22.08
CA LEU A 204 16.10 -7.45 -22.32
C LEU A 204 16.59 -8.32 -23.48
N ILE A 205 17.05 -9.52 -23.12
CA ILE A 205 17.25 -10.66 -24.01
C ILE A 205 15.85 -10.96 -24.54
N HIS A 206 15.44 -10.17 -25.52
CA HIS A 206 14.04 -10.00 -25.91
C HIS A 206 13.97 -9.58 -27.37
N LYS A 207 14.91 -10.07 -28.19
CA LYS A 207 14.69 -10.09 -29.63
C LYS A 207 13.78 -11.24 -30.08
N ASN A 208 13.60 -12.32 -29.30
CA ASN A 208 12.87 -13.50 -29.79
C ASN A 208 11.54 -13.87 -29.10
N HIS A 209 11.13 -13.23 -28.00
CA HIS A 209 9.86 -13.59 -27.30
C HIS A 209 8.82 -12.45 -27.20
N ILE A 210 9.04 -11.28 -27.80
CA ILE A 210 8.12 -10.11 -27.73
C ILE A 210 6.78 -10.31 -28.46
N LYS A 211 6.55 -11.42 -29.17
CA LYS A 211 5.24 -11.62 -29.81
C LYS A 211 4.11 -12.10 -28.88
N GLN A 212 4.40 -12.55 -27.65
CA GLN A 212 3.35 -13.11 -26.77
C GLN A 212 3.07 -12.34 -25.48
N ILE A 213 3.78 -11.24 -25.17
CA ILE A 213 3.59 -10.52 -23.90
C ILE A 213 3.39 -9.03 -24.17
N LYS A 214 2.24 -8.66 -24.74
CA LYS A 214 1.90 -7.24 -24.99
C LYS A 214 1.26 -6.51 -23.80
N ASN A 215 0.90 -7.17 -22.70
CA ASN A 215 0.05 -6.57 -21.65
C ASN A 215 0.59 -6.68 -20.21
N LEU A 216 1.90 -6.66 -19.98
CA LEU A 216 2.45 -6.54 -18.63
C LEU A 216 3.32 -5.29 -18.53
N SER A 217 3.01 -4.42 -17.57
CA SER A 217 3.87 -3.28 -17.24
C SER A 217 5.24 -3.81 -16.83
N LYS A 218 6.29 -3.10 -17.27
CA LYS A 218 7.70 -3.55 -17.16
C LYS A 218 8.13 -3.93 -15.72
N TYR A 219 7.42 -3.47 -14.71
CA TYR A 219 7.72 -3.72 -13.30
C TYR A 219 7.20 -5.09 -12.79
N THR A 220 6.13 -5.64 -13.37
CA THR A 220 5.55 -6.93 -12.91
C THR A 220 6.43 -8.13 -13.27
N ILE A 221 7.26 -8.00 -14.30
CA ILE A 221 8.16 -9.08 -14.76
C ILE A 221 9.31 -9.29 -13.77
N PHE A 222 9.77 -8.23 -13.10
CA PHE A 222 10.92 -8.29 -12.20
C PHE A 222 10.66 -9.15 -10.95
N ILE A 223 9.44 -9.08 -10.39
CA ILE A 223 9.06 -9.84 -9.19
C ILE A 223 8.80 -11.32 -9.52
N LEU A 224 8.20 -11.61 -10.68
CA LEU A 224 7.88 -12.99 -11.09
C LEU A 224 9.13 -13.82 -11.45
N PHE A 225 10.19 -13.19 -11.96
CA PHE A 225 11.45 -13.89 -12.23
C PHE A 225 12.17 -14.27 -10.93
N PHE A 226 12.11 -13.41 -9.91
CA PHE A 226 12.76 -13.60 -8.62
C PHE A 226 12.12 -14.71 -7.78
N LEU A 227 10.79 -14.82 -7.76
CA LEU A 227 10.08 -15.91 -7.05
C LEU A 227 10.42 -17.30 -7.61
N LYS A 228 11.00 -17.39 -8.81
CA LYS A 228 11.40 -18.65 -9.43
C LYS A 228 12.81 -19.11 -9.02
N GLN A 229 13.66 -18.22 -8.49
CA GLN A 229 15.00 -18.56 -7.99
C GLN A 229 15.05 -18.81 -6.48
N ILE A 230 13.98 -18.48 -5.76
CA ILE A 230 13.85 -18.73 -4.30
C ILE A 230 13.22 -20.13 -4.02
N LYS A 231 12.86 -20.88 -5.06
CA LYS A 231 12.56 -22.32 -4.97
C LYS A 231 13.79 -23.12 -5.33
#